data_AF-A0A323URG1-F1
#
_entry.id   AF-A0A323URG1-F1
#
_cell.length_a   1.000
_cell.length_b   1.000
_cell.length_c   1.000
_cell.angle_alpha   90.00
_cell.angle_beta   90.00
_cell.angle_gamma   90.00
#
_symmetry.space_group_name_H-M   'P 1'
#
loop_
_entity.id
_entity.type
_entity.pdbx_description
1 polymer ?
#
loop_
_entity_poly.entity_id
_entity_poly.type
_entity_poly.pdbx_seq_one_letter_code
_entity_poly.pdbx_strand_id
1 'polypeptide(L)'
;MEQAGKTVVFADLTGSTGLFESAGNVVATHVVTRCTQALGAHFARAGGRIVKFLGDGVLATFDDTVAAVEACTRTRDILHDLNTEQFRHAPLAFKIGIAHGAIIEQDGDCYGDTVNVAARLSDRAEAGEILVSESVFNRLPELQRLSCSSLDRIMVKGKAEPLRVWRIDWARTAETTLTIPLDMLDGRGRLAAGQRLHLDLLDQHLQLLSSDGPLVIGRGDEVGFSINDPRVSRRHARIEWTAGQCVLTDFSSNGTWVSFKGAASPVMLKRDSCMLHGSGEIGLGAAPGDFTAPTLTFQVIDDA
;
A
#
# COMPACT_ATOMS: atom_id res chain seq x y z
N MET A 1 30.10 22.33 7.56
CA MET A 1 29.83 20.91 7.28
C MET A 1 28.33 20.78 7.09
N GLU A 2 27.86 20.59 5.85
CA GLU A 2 26.48 20.12 5.64
C GLU A 2 26.37 18.74 6.28
N GLN A 3 25.49 18.59 7.26
CA GLN A 3 25.13 17.27 7.76
C GLN A 3 24.36 16.56 6.65
N ALA A 4 24.95 15.51 6.09
CA ALA A 4 24.26 14.65 5.12
C ALA A 4 23.00 14.07 5.79
N GLY A 5 21.84 14.32 5.17
CA GLY A 5 20.57 13.83 5.69
C GLY A 5 20.49 12.30 5.64
N LYS A 6 19.90 11.69 6.68
CA LYS A 6 19.64 10.26 6.75
C LYS A 6 18.15 10.00 6.67
N THR A 7 17.79 8.82 6.19
CA THR A 7 16.41 8.33 6.22
C THR A 7 16.22 7.51 7.49
N VAL A 8 15.31 7.93 8.35
CA VAL A 8 14.96 7.27 9.61
C VAL A 8 13.69 6.46 9.40
N VAL A 9 13.72 5.19 9.78
CA VAL A 9 12.58 4.27 9.77
C VAL A 9 12.27 3.89 11.20
N PHE A 10 11.01 4.08 11.59
CA PHE A 10 10.46 3.55 12.83
C PHE A 10 9.37 2.55 12.47
N ALA A 11 9.50 1.31 12.93
CA ALA A 11 8.52 0.25 12.68
C ALA A 11 8.06 -0.34 14.01
N ASP A 12 6.76 -0.34 14.27
CA ASP A 12 6.15 -0.78 15.52
C ASP A 12 5.19 -1.94 15.28
N LEU A 13 5.36 -3.04 16.03
CA LEU A 13 4.54 -4.24 15.87
C LEU A 13 3.22 -4.09 16.65
N THR A 14 2.11 -4.03 15.92
CA THR A 14 0.76 -3.96 16.48
C THR A 14 0.02 -5.30 16.44
N GLY A 15 -1.00 -5.43 17.28
CA GLY A 15 -1.76 -6.67 17.48
C GLY A 15 -1.16 -7.61 18.53
N SER A 16 -0.06 -7.22 19.18
CA SER A 16 0.65 -8.01 20.19
C SER A 16 -0.17 -8.21 21.47
N THR A 17 -1.03 -7.26 21.86
CA THR A 17 -1.87 -7.36 23.07
C THR A 17 -2.74 -8.61 23.10
N GLY A 18 -3.40 -8.95 21.98
CA GLY A 18 -4.21 -10.16 21.88
C GLY A 18 -3.39 -11.45 22.00
N LEU A 19 -2.10 -11.39 21.64
CA LEU A 19 -1.17 -12.51 21.81
C LEU A 19 -0.76 -12.68 23.29
N PHE A 20 -0.55 -11.58 24.02
CA PHE A 20 -0.28 -11.62 25.46
C PHE A 20 -1.45 -12.22 26.24
N GLU A 21 -2.69 -11.86 25.86
CA GLU A 21 -3.90 -12.38 26.51
C GLU A 21 -4.16 -13.86 26.21
N SER A 22 -3.94 -14.30 24.96
CA SER A 22 -4.27 -15.66 24.53
C SER A 22 -3.17 -16.70 24.77
N ALA A 23 -1.90 -16.34 24.57
CA ALA A 23 -0.76 -17.26 24.62
C ALA A 23 0.11 -17.09 25.88
N GLY A 24 -0.10 -16.02 26.65
CA GLY A 24 0.66 -15.70 27.86
C GLY A 24 2.00 -15.01 27.58
N ASN A 25 2.55 -14.36 28.61
CA ASN A 25 3.67 -13.42 28.48
C ASN A 25 4.93 -14.02 27.86
N VAL A 26 5.29 -15.26 28.20
CA VAL A 26 6.53 -15.88 27.71
C VAL A 26 6.47 -16.14 26.20
N VAL A 27 5.36 -16.71 25.73
CA VAL A 27 5.16 -17.02 24.30
C VAL A 27 5.03 -15.73 23.49
N ALA A 28 4.24 -14.77 23.97
CA ALA A 28 4.06 -13.49 23.30
C ALA A 28 5.39 -12.72 23.18
N THR A 29 6.21 -12.69 24.24
CA THR A 29 7.53 -12.06 24.19
C THR A 29 8.45 -12.72 23.16
N HIS A 30 8.45 -14.06 23.10
CA HIS A 30 9.26 -14.80 22.15
C HIS A 30 8.85 -14.50 20.69
N VAL A 31 7.55 -14.45 20.43
CA VAL A 31 7.00 -14.13 19.12
C VAL A 31 7.32 -12.70 18.71
N VAL A 32 7.06 -11.72 19.57
CA VAL A 32 7.39 -10.31 19.32
C VAL A 32 8.88 -10.15 19.02
N THR A 33 9.74 -10.75 19.84
CA THR A 33 11.20 -10.72 19.64
C THR A 33 11.60 -11.33 18.29
N ARG A 34 11.00 -12.46 17.91
CA ARG A 34 11.28 -13.11 16.63
C ARG A 34 10.87 -12.23 15.44
N CYS A 35 9.70 -11.60 15.50
CA CYS A 35 9.22 -10.68 14.47
C CYS A 35 10.11 -9.45 14.33
N THR A 36 10.45 -8.79 15.44
CA THR A 36 11.29 -7.58 15.42
C THR A 36 12.72 -7.89 14.99
N GLN A 37 13.30 -9.01 15.42
CA GLN A 37 14.62 -9.45 14.96
C GLN A 37 14.65 -9.79 13.46
N ALA A 38 13.61 -10.47 12.95
CA ALA A 38 13.52 -10.77 11.52
C ALA A 38 13.41 -9.48 10.68
N LEU A 39 12.60 -8.52 11.14
CA LEU A 39 12.50 -7.21 10.49
C LEU A 39 13.84 -6.47 10.53
N GLY A 40 14.52 -6.46 11.68
CA GLY A 40 15.84 -5.84 11.83
C GLY A 40 16.89 -6.47 10.90
N ALA A 41 16.90 -7.80 10.79
CA ALA A 41 17.79 -8.51 9.88
C ALA A 41 17.50 -8.18 8.40
N HIS A 42 16.23 -8.05 8.04
CA HIS A 42 15.82 -7.62 6.69
C HIS A 42 16.28 -6.21 6.37
N PHE A 43 16.03 -5.25 7.28
CA PHE A 43 16.51 -3.88 7.11
C PHE A 43 18.04 -3.82 6.99
N ALA A 44 18.76 -4.59 7.79
CA ALA A 44 20.22 -4.68 7.68
C ALA A 44 20.69 -5.20 6.30
N ARG A 45 20.03 -6.24 5.78
CA ARG A 45 20.32 -6.78 4.43
C ARG A 45 19.99 -5.82 3.31
N ALA A 46 19.01 -4.93 3.50
CA ALA A 46 18.65 -3.88 2.56
C ALA A 46 19.54 -2.63 2.64
N GLY A 47 20.65 -2.68 3.40
CA GLY A 47 21.58 -1.55 3.56
C GLY A 47 21.23 -0.58 4.67
N GLY A 48 20.25 -0.92 5.53
CA GLY A 48 19.94 -0.18 6.73
C GLY A 48 20.91 -0.48 7.88
N ARG A 49 21.06 0.48 8.79
CA ARG A 49 21.73 0.29 10.08
C ARG A 49 20.68 0.29 11.18
N ILE A 50 20.58 -0.80 11.92
CA ILE A 50 19.74 -0.88 13.12
C ILE A 50 20.36 -0.03 14.22
N VAL A 51 19.59 0.94 14.72
CA VAL A 51 20.00 1.81 15.82
C VAL A 51 19.69 1.11 17.14
N LYS A 52 18.43 0.68 17.32
CA LYS A 52 17.99 -0.04 18.52
C LYS A 52 16.66 -0.77 18.31
N PHE A 53 16.43 -1.75 19.17
CA PHE A 53 15.15 -2.41 19.38
C PHE A 53 14.45 -1.79 20.60
N LEU A 54 13.14 -1.61 20.51
CA LEU A 54 12.30 -0.92 21.50
C LEU A 54 11.22 -1.84 22.07
N GLY A 55 11.50 -3.15 22.18
CA GLY A 55 10.52 -4.17 22.51
C GLY A 55 9.82 -4.69 21.25
N ASP A 56 8.65 -4.12 20.95
CA ASP A 56 7.88 -4.33 19.72
C ASP A 56 8.27 -3.38 18.58
N GLY A 57 9.07 -2.35 18.87
CA GLY A 57 9.59 -1.41 17.89
C GLY A 57 11.00 -1.71 17.36
N VAL A 58 11.28 -1.27 16.13
CA VAL A 58 12.60 -1.27 15.48
C VAL A 58 12.89 0.15 14.98
N LEU A 59 14.02 0.72 15.40
CA LEU A 59 14.55 1.98 14.88
C LEU A 59 15.75 1.69 13.98
N ALA A 60 15.65 2.11 12.71
CA ALA A 60 16.70 1.94 11.71
C ALA A 60 16.99 3.24 10.96
N THR A 61 18.19 3.32 10.39
CA THR A 61 18.64 4.44 9.56
C THR A 61 19.17 3.93 8.23
N PHE A 62 18.92 4.66 7.15
CA PHE A 62 19.38 4.35 5.80
C PHE A 62 20.00 5.59 5.16
N ASP A 63 21.08 5.38 4.41
CA ASP A 63 21.65 6.40 3.53
C ASP A 63 20.79 6.61 2.28
N ASP A 64 20.27 5.51 1.73
CA ASP A 64 19.39 5.52 0.56
C ASP A 64 17.91 5.52 0.99
N THR A 65 17.21 6.58 0.61
CA THR A 65 15.77 6.75 0.88
C THR A 65 14.92 5.74 0.13
N VAL A 66 15.30 5.39 -1.10
CA VAL A 66 14.57 4.43 -1.94
C VAL A 66 14.69 3.04 -1.35
N ALA A 67 15.92 2.62 -1.00
CA ALA A 67 16.15 1.33 -0.36
C ALA A 67 15.39 1.19 0.97
N ALA A 68 15.32 2.27 1.78
CA ALA A 68 14.54 2.28 3.01
C ALA A 68 13.06 2.00 2.75
N VAL A 69 12.47 2.69 1.76
CA VAL A 69 11.07 2.54 1.39
C VAL A 69 10.79 1.14 0.85
N GLU A 70 11.60 0.66 -0.09
CA GLU A 70 11.47 -0.71 -0.64
C GLU A 70 11.58 -1.78 0.45
N ALA A 71 12.54 -1.64 1.37
CA ALA A 71 12.68 -2.55 2.51
C ALA A 71 11.42 -2.57 3.37
N CYS A 72 10.85 -1.39 3.66
CA CYS A 72 9.62 -1.28 4.44
C CYS A 72 8.42 -1.92 3.75
N THR A 73 8.32 -1.84 2.41
CA THR A 73 7.21 -2.48 1.69
C THR A 73 7.20 -4.00 1.94
N ARG A 74 8.35 -4.68 1.90
CA ARG A 74 8.45 -6.15 2.09
C ARG A 74 8.17 -6.65 3.51
N THR A 75 7.89 -5.76 4.46
CA THR A 75 7.67 -6.11 5.86
C THR A 75 6.47 -7.06 6.07
N ARG A 76 5.47 -6.99 5.20
CA ARG A 76 4.31 -7.90 5.22
C ARG A 76 4.69 -9.34 4.86
N ASP A 77 5.55 -9.50 3.86
CA ASP A 77 6.02 -10.82 3.42
C ASP A 77 6.83 -11.49 4.53
N ILE A 78 7.63 -10.72 5.28
CA ILE A 78 8.36 -11.22 6.45
C ILE A 78 7.41 -11.77 7.51
N LEU A 79 6.32 -11.05 7.82
CA LEU A 79 5.32 -11.54 8.77
C LEU A 79 4.57 -12.76 8.23
N HIS A 80 4.32 -12.81 6.91
CA HIS A 80 3.70 -13.95 6.26
C HIS A 80 4.57 -15.21 6.30
N ASP A 81 5.87 -15.08 6.03
CA ASP A 81 6.82 -16.20 6.09
C ASP A 81 7.04 -16.69 7.52
N LEU A 82 6.93 -15.79 8.49
CA LEU A 82 6.96 -16.13 9.91
C LEU A 82 5.68 -16.78 10.41
N ASN A 83 4.58 -16.75 9.62
CA ASN A 83 3.22 -17.12 10.01
C ASN A 83 3.04 -18.62 10.29
N THR A 84 3.70 -19.11 11.33
CA THR A 84 3.48 -20.42 11.96
C THR A 84 2.08 -20.49 12.57
N GLU A 85 1.54 -21.70 12.76
CA GLU A 85 0.27 -22.03 13.45
C GLU A 85 -0.12 -21.16 14.68
N GLN A 86 0.86 -20.57 15.36
CA GLN A 86 0.74 -19.72 16.55
C GLN A 86 0.06 -18.35 16.31
N PHE A 87 -0.04 -17.88 15.05
CA PHE A 87 -0.57 -16.55 14.72
C PHE A 87 -2.06 -16.54 14.31
N ARG A 88 -2.74 -17.69 14.26
CA ARG A 88 -4.16 -17.78 13.86
C ARG A 88 -5.10 -16.95 14.73
N HIS A 89 -4.69 -16.63 15.96
CA HIS A 89 -5.54 -15.98 16.97
C HIS A 89 -5.34 -14.46 17.07
N ALA A 90 -4.28 -13.89 16.48
CA ALA A 90 -4.05 -12.45 16.45
C ALA A 90 -3.22 -12.06 15.21
N PRO A 91 -3.81 -11.39 14.19
CA PRO A 91 -3.05 -10.94 13.04
C PRO A 91 -2.10 -9.81 13.46
N LEU A 92 -0.81 -10.10 13.49
CA LEU A 92 0.21 -9.09 13.73
C LEU A 92 0.45 -8.28 12.46
N ALA A 93 0.77 -7.01 12.63
CA ALA A 93 1.16 -6.12 11.54
C ALA A 93 2.17 -5.10 12.04
N PHE A 94 2.97 -4.54 11.14
CA PHE A 94 3.81 -3.40 11.45
C PHE A 94 3.13 -2.10 11.06
N LYS A 95 3.23 -1.11 11.94
CA LYS A 95 2.97 0.31 11.68
C LYS A 95 4.31 0.96 11.37
N ILE A 96 4.45 1.64 10.24
CA ILE A 96 5.77 2.15 9.82
C ILE A 96 5.71 3.64 9.54
N GLY A 97 6.66 4.38 10.10
CA GLY A 97 6.90 5.80 9.84
C GLY A 97 8.30 6.04 9.27
N ILE A 98 8.38 6.78 8.16
CA ILE A 98 9.64 7.09 7.48
C ILE A 98 9.82 8.60 7.32
N ALA A 99 10.96 9.12 7.77
CA ALA A 99 11.30 10.53 7.60
C ALA A 99 12.73 10.70 7.10
N HIS A 100 12.99 11.77 6.33
CA HIS A 100 14.34 12.09 5.86
C HIS A 100 14.74 13.50 6.30
N GLY A 101 15.98 13.65 6.77
CA GLY A 101 16.54 14.94 7.16
C GLY A 101 17.81 14.82 8.00
N ALA A 102 18.24 15.93 8.58
CA ALA A 102 19.44 15.97 9.41
C ALA A 102 19.20 15.23 10.74
N ILE A 103 20.18 14.41 11.12
CA ILE A 103 20.21 13.73 12.41
C ILE A 103 21.58 13.93 13.07
N ILE A 104 21.61 13.78 14.38
CA ILE A 104 22.84 13.72 15.18
C ILE A 104 23.00 12.26 15.61
N GLU A 105 24.11 11.64 15.21
CA GLU A 105 24.48 10.30 15.66
C GLU A 105 25.48 10.43 16.82
N GLN A 106 25.15 9.85 17.97
CA GLN A 106 25.99 9.88 19.15
C GLN A 106 25.85 8.57 19.93
N ASP A 107 26.97 7.98 20.32
CA ASP A 107 27.03 6.77 21.15
C ASP A 107 26.21 5.59 20.59
N GLY A 108 26.11 5.49 19.25
CA GLY A 108 25.33 4.46 18.57
C GLY A 108 23.83 4.73 18.48
N ASP A 109 23.35 5.85 19.03
CA ASP A 109 21.96 6.31 18.95
C ASP A 109 21.81 7.45 17.93
N CYS A 110 20.57 7.79 17.57
CA CYS A 110 20.27 8.93 16.72
C CYS A 110 19.23 9.88 17.33
N TYR A 111 19.48 11.17 17.15
CA TYR A 111 18.65 12.25 17.68
C TYR A 111 18.35 13.28 16.61
N GLY A 112 17.27 14.02 16.81
CA GLY A 112 16.90 15.12 15.94
C GLY A 112 15.42 15.11 15.61
N ASP A 113 15.01 16.18 14.93
CA ASP A 113 13.63 16.36 14.54
C ASP A 113 13.13 15.26 13.60
N THR A 114 13.97 14.81 12.66
CA THR A 114 13.64 13.71 11.74
C THR A 114 13.30 12.42 12.47
N VAL A 115 14.01 12.10 13.56
CA VAL A 115 13.73 10.91 14.39
C VAL A 115 12.35 11.02 15.05
N ASN A 116 12.03 12.21 15.59
CA ASN A 116 10.73 12.47 16.20
C ASN A 116 9.59 12.43 15.17
N VAL A 117 9.81 12.91 13.95
CA VAL A 117 8.83 12.83 12.87
C VAL A 117 8.58 11.38 12.49
N ALA A 118 9.62 10.57 12.26
CA ALA A 118 9.48 9.15 11.91
C ALA A 118 8.68 8.37 12.97
N ALA A 119 9.02 8.53 14.26
CA ALA A 119 8.30 7.90 15.35
C ALA A 119 6.80 8.25 15.35
N ARG A 120 6.48 9.53 15.14
CA ARG A 120 5.08 10.01 15.15
C ARG A 120 4.27 9.64 13.92
N LEU A 121 4.95 9.41 12.80
CA LEU A 121 4.33 8.82 11.61
C LEU A 121 3.99 7.35 11.90
N SER A 122 4.90 6.59 12.53
CA SER A 122 4.64 5.23 12.97
C SER A 122 3.47 5.17 13.96
N ASP A 123 3.43 6.05 14.95
CA ASP A 123 2.33 6.10 15.93
C ASP A 123 0.96 6.31 15.28
N ARG A 124 0.91 7.09 14.20
CA ARG A 124 -0.32 7.42 13.46
C ARG A 124 -0.72 6.39 12.43
N ALA A 125 0.22 5.59 11.95
CA ALA A 125 -0.05 4.55 10.99
C ALA A 125 -1.07 3.53 11.55
N GLU A 126 -2.00 3.10 10.72
CA GLU A 126 -2.84 1.95 10.99
C GLU A 126 -2.06 0.63 10.81
N ALA A 127 -2.65 -0.48 11.23
CA ALA A 127 -2.02 -1.79 11.13
C ALA A 127 -1.67 -2.14 9.66
N GLY A 128 -0.38 -2.32 9.38
CA GLY A 128 0.12 -2.63 8.03
C GLY A 128 0.32 -1.40 7.14
N GLU A 129 0.19 -0.20 7.69
CA GLU A 129 0.34 1.06 6.96
C GLU A 129 1.78 1.60 7.06
N ILE A 130 2.24 2.23 5.96
CA ILE A 130 3.52 2.91 5.87
C ILE A 130 3.27 4.38 5.56
N LEU A 131 3.62 5.24 6.50
CA LEU A 131 3.53 6.69 6.39
C LEU A 131 4.90 7.31 6.20
N VAL A 132 5.01 8.23 5.26
CA VAL A 132 6.25 8.91 4.91
C VAL A 132 6.07 10.43 4.95
N SER A 133 7.12 11.13 5.40
CA SER A 133 7.16 12.59 5.35
C SER A 133 7.26 13.11 3.91
N GLU A 134 6.90 14.38 3.69
CA GLU A 134 7.09 15.07 2.41
C GLU A 134 8.54 15.03 1.88
N SER A 135 9.54 15.09 2.76
CA SER A 135 10.95 15.01 2.36
C SER A 135 11.34 13.63 1.81
N VAL A 136 10.74 12.56 2.33
CA VAL A 136 10.89 11.20 1.79
C VAL A 136 10.22 11.12 0.43
N PHE A 137 8.95 11.55 0.35
CA PHE A 137 8.19 11.54 -0.90
C PHE A 137 8.93 12.24 -2.04
N ASN A 138 9.47 13.44 -1.80
CA ASN A 138 10.20 14.22 -2.82
C ASN A 138 11.50 13.55 -3.30
N ARG A 139 12.06 12.62 -2.53
CA ARG A 139 13.27 11.86 -2.89
C ARG A 139 12.96 10.54 -3.58
N LEU A 140 11.69 10.15 -3.67
CA LEU A 140 11.28 8.95 -4.37
C LEU A 140 11.26 9.17 -5.90
N PRO A 141 11.65 8.14 -6.69
CA PRO A 141 11.42 8.10 -8.12
C PRO A 141 9.94 8.35 -8.44
N GLU A 142 9.68 8.94 -9.60
CA GLU A 142 8.32 9.28 -10.04
C GLU A 142 7.36 8.08 -9.97
N LEU A 143 7.80 6.91 -10.43
CA LEU A 143 7.00 5.68 -10.37
C LEU A 143 6.58 5.28 -8.95
N GLN A 144 7.46 5.48 -7.96
CA GLN A 144 7.16 5.18 -6.55
C GLN A 144 6.29 6.27 -5.91
N ARG A 145 6.42 7.52 -6.36
CA ARG A 145 5.53 8.62 -5.94
C ARG A 145 4.09 8.39 -6.39
N LEU A 146 3.86 7.79 -7.56
CA LEU A 146 2.53 7.42 -8.04
C LEU A 146 1.84 6.36 -7.15
N SER A 147 2.65 5.60 -6.39
CA SER A 147 2.18 4.64 -5.39
C SER A 147 1.89 5.28 -4.04
N CYS A 148 1.99 6.61 -3.91
CA CYS A 148 1.73 7.31 -2.67
C CYS A 148 0.41 8.10 -2.74
N SER A 149 -0.41 8.01 -1.70
CA SER A 149 -1.57 8.90 -1.51
C SER A 149 -1.24 9.95 -0.45
N SER A 150 -1.49 11.22 -0.74
CA SER A 150 -1.38 12.26 0.31
C SER A 150 -2.43 11.99 1.37
N LEU A 151 -2.00 11.91 2.62
CA LEU A 151 -2.89 12.07 3.76
C LEU A 151 -2.84 13.54 4.15
N ASP A 152 -3.98 14.09 4.54
CA ASP A 152 -4.12 15.50 4.90
C ASP A 152 -3.03 16.01 5.86
N ARG A 153 -2.84 17.33 5.88
CA ARG A 153 -1.86 18.01 6.74
C ARG A 153 -2.03 17.60 8.22
N ILE A 154 -1.11 16.77 8.73
CA ILE A 154 -1.18 16.25 10.09
C ILE A 154 -0.49 17.23 11.05
N MET A 155 -1.23 17.69 12.06
CA MET A 155 -0.63 18.41 13.19
C MET A 155 0.13 17.44 14.08
N VAL A 156 1.44 17.68 14.16
CA VAL A 156 2.41 16.85 14.89
C VAL A 156 2.79 17.61 16.17
N LYS A 157 2.44 17.08 17.35
CA LYS A 157 2.54 17.77 18.66
C LYS A 157 3.93 18.38 18.94
N GLY A 158 4.11 19.69 18.84
CA GLY A 158 5.42 20.34 18.98
C GLY A 158 6.04 20.81 17.67
N LYS A 159 5.30 20.76 16.57
CA LYS A 159 5.57 21.51 15.34
C LYS A 159 4.63 22.70 15.23
N ALA A 160 5.16 23.83 14.77
CA ALA A 160 4.38 25.06 14.54
C ALA A 160 3.49 24.96 13.29
N GLU A 161 3.90 24.16 12.29
CA GLU A 161 3.17 23.98 11.05
C GLU A 161 2.74 22.51 10.84
N PRO A 162 1.56 22.27 10.25
CA PRO A 162 1.11 20.93 9.89
C PRO A 162 2.07 20.29 8.87
N LEU A 163 2.49 19.05 9.14
CA LEU A 163 3.33 18.27 8.22
C LEU A 163 2.46 17.60 7.16
N ARG A 164 2.84 17.72 5.89
CA ARG A 164 2.27 16.86 4.84
C ARG A 164 2.79 15.45 5.01
N VAL A 165 1.88 14.50 4.97
CA VAL A 165 2.17 13.08 5.14
C VAL A 165 1.66 12.34 3.93
N TRP A 166 2.42 11.35 3.49
CA TRP A 166 2.07 10.50 2.37
C TRP A 166 1.98 9.08 2.87
N ARG A 167 1.02 8.33 2.36
CA ARG A 167 0.93 6.89 2.61
C ARG A 167 1.38 6.14 1.38
N ILE A 168 2.18 5.10 1.57
CA ILE A 168 2.56 4.19 0.48
C ILE A 168 1.46 3.12 0.34
N ASP A 169 0.84 3.06 -0.83
CA ASP A 169 -0.17 2.07 -1.19
C ASP A 169 0.53 0.84 -1.84
N TRP A 170 0.52 -0.29 -1.12
CA TRP A 170 1.21 -1.56 -1.42
C TRP A 170 1.01 -2.13 -2.83
N ALA A 171 -0.12 -1.85 -3.47
CA ALA A 171 -0.55 -2.51 -4.71
C ALA A 171 0.33 -2.26 -5.95
N ARG A 172 1.35 -1.40 -5.84
CA ARG A 172 2.27 -1.07 -6.94
C ARG A 172 3.73 -1.51 -6.71
N THR A 173 4.05 -2.18 -5.59
CA THR A 173 5.46 -2.51 -5.22
C THR A 173 5.78 -3.99 -5.06
N ALA A 174 4.77 -4.86 -5.04
CA ALA A 174 5.00 -6.29 -5.25
C ALA A 174 5.12 -6.52 -6.76
N GLU A 175 6.14 -7.26 -7.17
CA GLU A 175 6.33 -7.75 -8.54
C GLU A 175 4.98 -8.08 -9.15
N THR A 176 4.61 -7.36 -10.21
CA THR A 176 3.39 -7.63 -10.95
C THR A 176 3.56 -9.01 -11.56
N THR A 177 3.12 -10.05 -10.85
CA THR A 177 2.63 -11.25 -11.49
C THR A 177 1.37 -10.80 -12.23
N LEU A 178 1.60 -10.20 -13.40
CA LEU A 178 0.57 -10.03 -14.40
C LEU A 178 0.08 -11.44 -14.66
N THR A 179 -1.06 -11.81 -14.08
CA THR A 179 -1.77 -13.03 -14.46
C THR A 179 -2.36 -12.73 -15.84
N ILE A 180 -1.50 -12.78 -16.86
CA ILE A 180 -1.89 -12.74 -18.26
C ILE A 180 -2.43 -14.15 -18.54
N PRO A 181 -3.69 -14.32 -18.97
CA PRO A 181 -4.13 -15.57 -19.57
C PRO A 181 -3.11 -15.94 -20.66
N LEU A 182 -2.60 -17.17 -20.61
CA LEU A 182 -1.48 -17.65 -21.45
C LEU A 182 -1.69 -17.38 -22.96
N ASP A 183 -2.96 -17.24 -23.34
CA ASP A 183 -3.53 -16.96 -24.64
C ASP A 183 -3.14 -15.57 -25.22
N MET A 184 -2.59 -14.66 -24.41
CA MET A 184 -2.37 -13.24 -24.78
C MET A 184 -0.88 -12.83 -24.85
N LEU A 185 0.06 -13.77 -24.87
CA LEU A 185 1.51 -13.47 -25.04
C LEU A 185 1.88 -12.95 -26.45
N ASP A 186 0.97 -13.05 -27.42
CA ASP A 186 1.16 -12.56 -28.79
C ASP A 186 0.67 -11.12 -28.96
N GLY A 187 1.38 -10.16 -28.34
CA GLY A 187 0.90 -8.78 -28.40
C GLY A 187 1.83 -7.72 -27.80
N ARG A 188 3.14 -7.77 -28.06
CA ARG A 188 4.01 -6.60 -27.81
C ARG A 188 3.66 -5.50 -28.82
N GLY A 189 2.65 -4.70 -28.52
CA GLY A 189 2.14 -3.64 -29.39
C GLY A 189 1.98 -2.32 -28.66
N ARG A 190 2.96 -1.43 -28.88
CA ARG A 190 2.87 0.05 -28.88
C ARG A 190 2.18 0.74 -27.69
N LEU A 191 2.96 1.57 -26.99
CA LEU A 191 2.47 2.74 -26.25
C LEU A 191 1.62 3.61 -27.21
N ALA A 192 0.31 3.38 -27.24
CA ALA A 192 -0.63 4.15 -28.04
C ALA A 192 -1.17 5.30 -27.19
N ALA A 193 -0.74 6.52 -27.51
CA ALA A 193 -1.41 7.72 -27.04
C ALA A 193 -2.84 7.71 -27.62
N GLY A 194 -3.86 7.53 -26.77
CA GLY A 194 -5.26 7.51 -27.21
C GLY A 194 -6.16 6.49 -26.52
N GLN A 195 -5.64 5.59 -25.68
CA GLN A 195 -6.51 4.62 -25.01
C GLN A 195 -7.43 5.30 -23.98
N ARG A 196 -8.67 4.85 -23.92
CA ARG A 196 -9.68 5.31 -22.96
C ARG A 196 -10.48 4.15 -22.37
N LEU A 197 -10.92 4.32 -21.13
CA LEU A 197 -11.77 3.39 -20.41
C LEU A 197 -13.14 4.02 -20.25
N HIS A 198 -14.19 3.30 -20.63
CA HIS A 198 -15.56 3.63 -20.27
C HIS A 198 -15.99 2.78 -19.07
N LEU A 199 -16.65 3.42 -18.11
CA LEU A 199 -17.24 2.80 -16.93
C LEU A 199 -18.69 3.23 -16.82
N ASP A 200 -19.59 2.26 -16.70
CA ASP A 200 -21.01 2.53 -16.53
C ASP A 200 -21.56 1.79 -15.31
N LEU A 201 -22.40 2.47 -14.53
CA LEU A 201 -23.20 1.89 -13.45
C LEU A 201 -24.53 2.61 -13.39
N LEU A 202 -25.61 1.90 -13.72
CA LEU A 202 -26.96 2.48 -13.80
C LEU A 202 -26.96 3.72 -14.71
N ASP A 203 -27.25 4.91 -14.16
CA ASP A 203 -27.30 6.20 -14.88
C ASP A 203 -25.96 6.96 -14.85
N GLN A 204 -24.92 6.43 -14.19
CA GLN A 204 -23.60 7.04 -14.15
C GLN A 204 -22.72 6.51 -15.27
N HIS A 205 -22.17 7.43 -16.07
CA HIS A 205 -21.25 7.14 -17.17
C HIS A 205 -19.98 7.95 -16.97
N LEU A 206 -18.82 7.28 -16.91
CA LEU A 206 -17.53 7.93 -16.76
C LEU A 206 -16.57 7.45 -17.84
N GLN A 207 -15.78 8.39 -18.36
CA GLN A 207 -14.65 8.11 -19.24
C GLN A 207 -13.35 8.47 -18.53
N LEU A 208 -12.37 7.57 -18.60
CA LEU A 208 -11.02 7.77 -18.06
C LEU A 208 -10.01 7.62 -19.20
N LEU A 209 -9.37 8.73 -19.57
CA LEU A 209 -8.33 8.77 -20.60
C LEU A 209 -7.01 8.25 -20.04
N SER A 210 -6.14 7.75 -20.92
CA SER A 210 -4.76 7.36 -20.57
C SER A 210 -3.91 8.50 -20.01
N SER A 211 -4.30 9.77 -20.23
CA SER A 211 -3.69 10.96 -19.64
C SER A 211 -4.25 11.32 -18.27
N ASP A 212 -5.37 10.74 -17.86
CA ASP A 212 -6.06 11.13 -16.64
C ASP A 212 -5.41 10.51 -15.40
N GLY A 213 -5.57 11.19 -14.27
CA GLY A 213 -5.13 10.69 -12.97
C GLY A 213 -5.92 9.46 -12.51
N PRO A 214 -5.48 8.79 -11.43
CA PRO A 214 -6.15 7.61 -10.93
C PRO A 214 -7.60 7.90 -10.51
N LEU A 215 -8.52 7.04 -10.95
CA LEU A 215 -9.90 7.05 -10.54
C LEU A 215 -10.12 6.17 -9.31
N VAL A 216 -10.53 6.76 -8.19
CA VAL A 216 -10.92 5.99 -7.00
C VAL A 216 -12.42 5.73 -7.02
N ILE A 217 -12.80 4.47 -6.79
CA ILE A 217 -14.17 3.98 -6.70
C ILE A 217 -14.47 3.64 -5.24
N GLY A 218 -15.62 4.07 -4.71
CA GLY A 218 -16.03 3.69 -3.36
C GLY A 218 -17.30 4.39 -2.90
N ARG A 219 -17.62 4.26 -1.61
CA ARG A 219 -18.78 4.91 -0.98
C ARG A 219 -18.44 6.16 -0.15
N GLY A 220 -17.18 6.58 -0.13
CA GLY A 220 -16.71 7.74 0.64
C GLY A 220 -16.86 9.05 -0.14
N ASP A 221 -16.64 10.19 0.52
CA ASP A 221 -16.82 11.51 -0.09
C ASP A 221 -15.65 11.96 -0.98
N GLU A 222 -14.50 11.27 -0.90
CA GLU A 222 -13.27 11.57 -1.66
C GLU A 222 -13.00 10.55 -2.79
N VAL A 223 -14.06 10.13 -3.49
CA VAL A 223 -13.96 9.18 -4.61
C VAL A 223 -14.37 9.84 -5.91
N GLY A 224 -13.70 9.50 -7.02
CA GLY A 224 -14.06 9.99 -8.35
C GLY A 224 -15.23 9.24 -8.97
N PHE A 225 -15.60 8.08 -8.42
CA PHE A 225 -16.78 7.32 -8.79
C PHE A 225 -17.49 6.80 -7.53
N SER A 226 -18.61 7.44 -7.18
CA SER A 226 -19.30 7.19 -5.92
C SER A 226 -20.42 6.16 -6.07
N ILE A 227 -20.39 5.16 -5.19
CA ILE A 227 -21.34 4.04 -5.18
C ILE A 227 -21.91 3.91 -3.78
N ASN A 228 -23.19 4.21 -3.63
CA ASN A 228 -23.89 4.16 -2.36
C ASN A 228 -24.42 2.75 -2.07
N ASP A 229 -23.52 1.85 -1.68
CA ASP A 229 -23.87 0.49 -1.23
C ASP A 229 -23.03 0.11 0.00
N PRO A 230 -23.63 -0.48 1.05
CA PRO A 230 -22.92 -0.85 2.28
C PRO A 230 -21.84 -1.92 2.09
N ARG A 231 -21.92 -2.76 1.05
CA ARG A 231 -20.89 -3.75 0.70
C ARG A 231 -19.67 -3.09 0.09
N VAL A 232 -19.81 -1.87 -0.41
CA VAL A 232 -18.73 -1.10 -1.00
C VAL A 232 -17.94 -0.41 0.11
N SER A 233 -16.61 -0.54 0.11
CA SER A 233 -15.76 0.17 1.06
C SER A 233 -15.67 1.67 0.72
N ARG A 234 -15.38 2.52 1.71
CA ARG A 234 -15.25 3.99 1.51
C ARG A 234 -14.29 4.33 0.39
N ARG A 235 -13.19 3.59 0.33
CA ARG A 235 -12.29 3.46 -0.82
C ARG A 235 -12.27 1.97 -1.17
N HIS A 236 -12.93 1.59 -2.26
CA HIS A 236 -13.12 0.19 -2.62
C HIS A 236 -12.06 -0.27 -3.60
N ALA A 237 -11.90 0.46 -4.70
CA ALA A 237 -10.95 0.13 -5.74
C ALA A 237 -10.39 1.40 -6.37
N ARG A 238 -9.31 1.26 -7.14
CA ARG A 238 -8.74 2.33 -7.95
C ARG A 238 -8.46 1.80 -9.34
N ILE A 239 -8.79 2.60 -10.35
CA ILE A 239 -8.46 2.32 -11.74
C ILE A 239 -7.50 3.39 -12.23
N GLU A 240 -6.44 2.99 -12.90
CA GLU A 240 -5.42 3.90 -13.40
C GLU A 240 -4.69 3.34 -14.60
N TRP A 241 -4.17 4.22 -15.44
CA TRP A 241 -3.33 3.86 -16.56
C TRP A 241 -1.87 3.81 -16.11
N THR A 242 -1.22 2.66 -16.29
CA THR A 242 0.20 2.44 -15.96
C THR A 242 0.90 1.83 -17.16
N ALA A 243 1.93 2.51 -17.69
CA ALA A 243 2.71 2.04 -18.84
C ALA A 243 1.88 1.64 -20.09
N GLY A 244 0.75 2.33 -20.33
CA GLY A 244 -0.17 2.01 -21.44
C GLY A 244 -1.12 0.84 -21.16
N GLN A 245 -1.28 0.46 -19.90
CA GLN A 245 -2.22 -0.59 -19.48
C GLN A 245 -3.19 -0.02 -18.46
N CYS A 246 -4.48 -0.34 -18.60
CA CYS A 246 -5.49 0.01 -17.62
C CYS A 246 -5.45 -1.01 -16.49
N VAL A 247 -5.20 -0.57 -15.26
CA VAL A 247 -5.06 -1.44 -14.09
C VAL A 247 -6.12 -1.11 -13.07
N LEU A 248 -6.84 -2.13 -12.61
CA LEU A 248 -7.76 -2.08 -11.48
C LEU A 248 -7.07 -2.67 -10.25
N THR A 249 -7.10 -1.95 -9.15
CA THR A 249 -6.57 -2.36 -7.85
C THR A 249 -7.70 -2.39 -6.82
N ASP A 250 -7.87 -3.52 -6.12
CA ASP A 250 -8.79 -3.66 -5.00
C ASP A 250 -8.16 -3.19 -3.68
N PHE A 251 -8.91 -2.45 -2.88
CA PHE A 251 -8.58 -2.05 -1.51
C PHE A 251 -9.64 -2.51 -0.48
N SER A 252 -10.66 -3.22 -0.94
CA SER A 252 -11.87 -3.44 -0.17
C SER A 252 -11.73 -4.53 0.88
N SER A 253 -12.60 -4.51 1.88
CA SER A 253 -12.71 -5.61 2.85
C SER A 253 -13.35 -6.87 2.24
N ASN A 254 -14.28 -6.66 1.29
CA ASN A 254 -15.15 -7.69 0.76
C ASN A 254 -14.68 -8.28 -0.57
N GLY A 255 -13.67 -7.69 -1.21
CA GLY A 255 -13.14 -8.10 -2.51
C GLY A 255 -13.86 -7.45 -3.69
N THR A 256 -13.19 -7.50 -4.84
CA THR A 256 -13.68 -7.06 -6.15
C THR A 256 -13.63 -8.25 -7.11
N TRP A 257 -14.64 -8.44 -7.93
CA TRP A 257 -14.69 -9.51 -8.93
C TRP A 257 -14.72 -8.93 -10.33
N VAL A 258 -13.82 -9.38 -11.20
CA VAL A 258 -13.71 -8.93 -12.59
C VAL A 258 -14.11 -10.06 -13.53
N SER A 259 -15.18 -9.86 -14.27
CA SER A 259 -15.69 -10.80 -15.28
C SER A 259 -15.37 -10.25 -16.67
N PHE A 260 -14.48 -10.91 -17.42
CA PHE A 260 -14.21 -10.52 -18.80
C PHE A 260 -15.22 -11.16 -19.76
N LYS A 261 -15.63 -10.41 -20.79
CA LYS A 261 -16.51 -10.94 -21.83
C LYS A 261 -15.84 -12.10 -22.56
N GLY A 262 -16.41 -13.30 -22.43
CA GLY A 262 -15.90 -14.53 -23.03
C GLY A 262 -14.98 -15.37 -22.13
N ALA A 263 -14.64 -14.90 -20.92
CA ALA A 263 -13.91 -15.70 -19.95
C ALA A 263 -14.83 -16.69 -19.22
N ALA A 264 -14.32 -17.89 -18.93
CA ALA A 264 -15.10 -18.95 -18.28
C ALA A 264 -15.34 -18.72 -16.78
N SER A 265 -14.45 -17.97 -16.12
CA SER A 265 -14.56 -17.68 -14.68
C SER A 265 -14.09 -16.25 -14.37
N PRO A 266 -14.75 -15.58 -13.42
CA PRO A 266 -14.35 -14.26 -12.97
C PRO A 266 -13.07 -14.30 -12.12
N VAL A 267 -12.27 -13.24 -12.22
CA VAL A 267 -11.07 -13.01 -11.43
C VAL A 267 -11.46 -12.35 -10.12
N MET A 268 -11.19 -13.00 -8.99
CA MET A 268 -11.40 -12.42 -7.66
C MET A 268 -10.14 -11.67 -7.22
N LEU A 269 -10.30 -10.39 -6.90
CA LEU A 269 -9.27 -9.53 -6.33
C LEU A 269 -9.60 -9.26 -4.87
N LYS A 270 -8.62 -9.45 -3.99
CA LYS A 270 -8.70 -9.05 -2.60
C LYS A 270 -7.39 -8.45 -2.17
N ARG A 271 -7.35 -7.11 -2.11
CA ARG A 271 -6.12 -6.34 -1.92
C ARG A 271 -5.06 -6.67 -3.00
N ASP A 272 -5.55 -6.94 -4.20
CA ASP A 272 -4.77 -7.37 -5.37
C ASP A 272 -5.17 -6.54 -6.59
N SER A 273 -4.44 -6.68 -7.70
CA SER A 273 -4.66 -5.90 -8.92
C SER A 273 -4.81 -6.77 -10.17
N CYS A 274 -5.55 -6.27 -11.15
CA CYS A 274 -5.76 -6.90 -12.44
C CYS A 274 -5.67 -5.87 -13.57
N MET A 275 -5.16 -6.29 -14.73
CA MET A 275 -5.21 -5.48 -15.93
C MET A 275 -6.62 -5.58 -16.54
N LEU A 276 -7.27 -4.43 -16.74
CA LEU A 276 -8.50 -4.34 -17.50
C LEU A 276 -8.17 -4.28 -18.99
N HIS A 277 -8.86 -5.09 -19.79
CA HIS A 277 -8.74 -5.12 -21.24
C HIS A 277 -10.08 -5.56 -21.87
N GLY A 278 -10.31 -5.16 -23.12
CA GLY A 278 -11.54 -5.50 -23.84
C GLY A 278 -12.77 -4.93 -23.12
N SER A 279 -13.76 -5.78 -22.84
CA SER A 279 -14.93 -5.38 -22.05
C SER A 279 -15.35 -6.45 -21.05
N GLY A 280 -16.09 -6.03 -20.03
CA GLY A 280 -16.52 -6.91 -18.96
C GLY A 280 -17.29 -6.20 -17.86
N GLU A 281 -17.38 -6.85 -16.72
CA GLU A 281 -18.07 -6.39 -15.52
C GLU A 281 -17.15 -6.42 -14.30
N ILE A 282 -17.31 -5.46 -13.39
CA ILE A 282 -16.61 -5.37 -12.11
C ILE A 282 -17.67 -5.36 -11.00
N GLY A 283 -17.82 -6.47 -10.30
CA GLY A 283 -18.67 -6.60 -9.12
C GLY A 283 -17.92 -6.15 -7.87
N LEU A 284 -18.51 -5.24 -7.09
CA LEU A 284 -17.88 -4.67 -5.90
C LEU A 284 -18.51 -5.25 -4.62
N GLY A 285 -17.70 -5.95 -3.83
CA GLY A 285 -18.05 -6.41 -2.49
C GLY A 285 -19.00 -7.60 -2.42
N ALA A 286 -19.28 -8.28 -3.53
CA ALA A 286 -20.02 -9.53 -3.56
C ALA A 286 -19.60 -10.43 -4.73
N ALA A 287 -19.80 -11.73 -4.55
CA ALA A 287 -19.47 -12.73 -5.55
C ALA A 287 -20.36 -12.63 -6.80
N PRO A 288 -19.85 -13.04 -7.97
CA PRO A 288 -20.60 -13.08 -9.23
C PRO A 288 -21.86 -13.93 -9.09
N GLY A 289 -23.00 -13.36 -9.44
CA GLY A 289 -24.33 -13.98 -9.29
C GLY A 289 -25.22 -13.35 -8.23
N ASP A 290 -24.68 -12.47 -7.37
CA ASP A 290 -25.51 -11.58 -6.55
C ASP A 290 -25.99 -10.39 -7.39
N PHE A 291 -27.18 -10.49 -7.98
CA PHE A 291 -27.77 -9.44 -8.82
C PHE A 291 -28.07 -8.13 -8.09
N THR A 292 -28.01 -8.13 -6.76
CA THR A 292 -28.19 -6.90 -5.98
C THR A 292 -26.88 -6.15 -5.80
N ALA A 293 -25.73 -6.77 -6.11
CA ALA A 293 -24.42 -6.19 -5.92
C ALA A 293 -24.14 -5.07 -6.94
N PRO A 294 -23.51 -3.97 -6.51
CA PRO A 294 -23.10 -2.91 -7.43
C PRO A 294 -22.06 -3.46 -8.42
N THR A 295 -22.47 -3.51 -9.68
CA THR A 295 -21.69 -4.08 -10.77
C THR A 295 -21.48 -3.03 -11.86
N LEU A 296 -20.24 -2.63 -12.06
CA LEU A 296 -19.83 -1.70 -13.11
C LEU A 296 -19.62 -2.46 -14.41
N THR A 297 -20.09 -1.94 -15.54
CA THR A 297 -19.61 -2.39 -16.84
C THR A 297 -18.37 -1.58 -17.22
N PHE A 298 -17.38 -2.23 -17.82
CA PHE A 298 -16.19 -1.56 -18.31
C PHE A 298 -15.92 -1.90 -19.78
N GLN A 299 -15.35 -0.93 -20.50
CA GLN A 299 -14.84 -1.14 -21.85
C GLN A 299 -13.55 -0.33 -22.05
N VAL A 300 -12.47 -1.04 -22.37
CA VAL A 300 -11.19 -0.46 -22.77
C VAL A 300 -11.17 -0.32 -24.28
N ILE A 301 -10.99 0.92 -24.76
CA ILE A 301 -10.98 1.29 -26.17
C ILE A 301 -9.59 1.81 -26.52
N ASP A 302 -8.99 1.21 -27.54
CA ASP A 302 -7.77 1.70 -28.16
C ASP A 302 -8.17 2.66 -29.29
N ASP A 303 -7.94 3.97 -29.12
CA ASP A 303 -8.03 4.88 -30.26
C ASP A 303 -6.81 4.63 -31.16
N ALA A 304 -7.07 4.00 -32.32
CA ALA A 304 -6.07 3.63 -33.34
C ALA A 304 -5.64 4.81 -34.22
#